data_AF-A0A517L6B2-F1
#
_entry.id   AF-A0A517L6B2-F1
#
_cell.length_a   1.000
_cell.length_b   1.000
_cell.length_c   1.000
_cell.angle_alpha   90.00
_cell.angle_beta   90.00
_cell.angle_gamma   90.00
#
_symmetry.space_group_name_H-M   'P 1'
#
loop_
_entity.id
_entity.type
_entity.pdbx_description
1 polymer ?
#
loop_
_entity_poly.entity_id
_entity_poly.type
_entity_poly.pdbx_seq_one_letter_code
_entity_poly.pdbx_strand_id
1 'polypeptide(L)'
;MPVFTRRPALSRTVFITRNTKSTRNFSCAGPRRNYNPFTVQAQTEAEIHDEARRLLRALLREASYLPDSRARAWVKQQIVSRFERRKKNNKKKVFNKGEGSPVVRAIIVNGFKNAYKALRQLQAANNAELRQLDKVLRLTYGRTGPYRRELMRPLLTADPLSDSDAVAEQLLKGQYPKPSEWTIDNVPVDKVFQQPPLLEDDKVLYVLSPQYSKFKAVIESQVQEQPPAMRGVALKRADFKMPQKNTWDRMMPRLRVKKMVHAAYAKLLDKVQPPLKHEDWDRLHGLVHGTITGEGYVPRRKRIAGKPGTLTSYDLQKLAQLDSIALSSDGRQEDDWLNNQDAVEDAKEDLLRDELSIGRRLDKSVKGARAGHQITPRLMQRMWLRIFEACPKLEWNEERNVWNVIWGSGPVSLNKQDPNDDLAPLFAAVDEKIEADNNLRKYNVQKLLKRDMKKKPIPKPSAKAKAKAKAQ
;
A
#
# COMPACT_ATOMS: atom_id res chain seq x y z
N MET A 1 58.44 26.68 -21.77
CA MET A 1 58.26 26.24 -23.17
C MET A 1 58.31 24.72 -23.16
N PRO A 2 57.19 24.03 -23.44
CA PRO A 2 56.78 23.82 -24.82
C PRO A 2 55.28 24.01 -25.09
N VAL A 3 55.02 24.11 -26.39
CA VAL A 3 53.78 24.43 -27.09
C VAL A 3 52.81 23.24 -27.03
N PHE A 4 51.59 23.46 -26.54
CA PHE A 4 50.50 22.50 -26.68
C PHE A 4 49.54 22.94 -27.78
N THR A 5 49.61 22.22 -28.89
CA THR A 5 48.78 22.31 -30.09
C THR A 5 47.31 22.01 -29.78
N ARG A 6 46.41 22.89 -30.26
CA ARG A 6 44.95 22.69 -30.30
C ARG A 6 44.60 21.45 -31.12
N ARG A 7 43.75 20.58 -30.56
CA ARG A 7 43.07 19.50 -31.29
C ARG A 7 41.58 19.83 -31.51
N PRO A 8 40.97 19.36 -32.61
CA PRO A 8 39.67 19.79 -33.07
C PRO A 8 38.49 19.11 -32.35
N ALA A 9 37.38 19.85 -32.25
CA ALA A 9 36.10 19.40 -31.72
C ALA A 9 35.44 18.40 -32.68
N LEU A 10 35.23 17.16 -32.22
CA LEU A 10 34.40 16.18 -32.88
C LEU A 10 32.97 16.29 -32.35
N SER A 11 32.06 16.82 -33.17
CA SER A 11 30.63 16.79 -32.91
C SER A 11 30.10 15.38 -33.14
N ARG A 12 29.52 14.78 -32.10
CA ARG A 12 28.77 13.51 -32.20
C ARG A 12 27.32 13.85 -32.54
N THR A 13 27.00 13.79 -33.82
CA THR A 13 25.62 13.73 -34.32
C THR A 13 25.07 12.34 -34.07
N VAL A 14 24.15 12.22 -33.11
CA VAL A 14 23.40 10.99 -32.86
C VAL A 14 22.18 10.99 -33.78
N PHE A 15 22.19 10.13 -34.80
CA PHE A 15 21.04 9.85 -35.65
C PHE A 15 19.96 9.13 -34.83
N ILE A 16 18.88 9.85 -34.51
CA ILE A 16 17.65 9.27 -33.96
C ILE A 16 16.80 8.80 -35.14
N THR A 17 16.76 7.50 -35.38
CA THR A 17 15.86 6.87 -36.34
C THR A 17 14.41 7.03 -35.86
N ARG A 18 13.62 7.83 -36.59
CA ARG A 18 12.18 7.97 -36.39
C ARG A 18 11.48 6.71 -36.90
N ASN A 19 10.91 5.95 -35.98
CA ASN A 19 10.05 4.82 -36.29
C ASN A 19 8.66 5.34 -36.66
N THR A 20 8.34 5.36 -37.95
CA THR A 20 7.03 5.81 -38.49
C THR A 20 5.98 4.73 -38.27
N LYS A 21 5.20 4.85 -37.19
CA LYS A 21 3.99 4.04 -37.03
C LYS A 21 2.90 4.55 -37.97
N SER A 22 2.54 3.69 -38.92
CA SER A 22 1.37 3.79 -39.80
C SER A 22 0.12 4.16 -39.01
N THR A 23 -0.43 5.33 -39.30
CA THR A 23 -1.75 5.78 -38.85
C THR A 23 -2.79 5.20 -39.81
N ARG A 24 -3.49 4.14 -39.39
CA ARG A 24 -4.79 3.78 -39.97
C ARG A 24 -5.81 4.80 -39.46
N ASN A 25 -6.26 5.65 -40.37
CA ASN A 25 -7.35 6.60 -40.15
C ASN A 25 -8.66 5.82 -40.01
N PHE A 26 -9.18 5.72 -38.80
CA PHE A 26 -10.59 5.43 -38.54
C PHE A 26 -11.29 6.77 -38.29
N SER A 27 -11.85 7.35 -39.37
CA SER A 27 -12.66 8.55 -39.34
C SER A 27 -14.13 8.17 -39.15
N CYS A 28 -14.56 7.98 -37.91
CA CYS A 28 -15.98 8.02 -37.52
C CYS A 28 -16.09 7.96 -35.98
N ALA A 29 -15.77 9.07 -35.33
CA ALA A 29 -16.18 9.31 -33.95
C ALA A 29 -16.45 10.80 -33.80
N GLY A 30 -17.71 11.16 -33.56
CA GLY A 30 -18.10 12.52 -33.16
C GLY A 30 -17.31 12.98 -31.94
N PRO A 31 -17.38 14.27 -31.57
CA PRO A 31 -16.52 14.86 -30.56
C PRO A 31 -16.82 14.24 -29.18
N ARG A 32 -16.14 13.13 -28.86
CA ARG A 32 -15.99 12.67 -27.49
C ARG A 32 -15.20 13.77 -26.81
N ARG A 33 -15.91 14.65 -26.08
CA ARG A 33 -15.29 15.53 -25.09
C ARG A 33 -14.34 14.63 -24.29
N ASN A 34 -13.04 14.84 -24.43
CA ASN A 34 -12.02 14.25 -23.58
C ASN A 34 -12.27 14.82 -22.17
N TYR A 35 -13.27 14.26 -21.48
CA TYR A 35 -13.59 14.57 -20.11
C TYR A 35 -12.43 14.05 -19.29
N ASN A 36 -11.48 14.94 -19.02
CA ASN A 36 -10.54 14.69 -17.94
C ASN A 36 -11.37 14.91 -16.67
N PRO A 37 -11.71 13.87 -15.88
CA PRO A 37 -12.57 14.03 -14.69
C PRO A 37 -11.86 14.80 -13.55
N PHE A 38 -10.74 15.46 -13.85
CA PHE A 38 -9.79 16.07 -12.94
C PHE A 38 -9.43 17.52 -13.27
N THR A 39 -9.92 18.06 -14.40
CA THR A 39 -9.88 19.50 -14.64
C THR A 39 -11.02 20.11 -13.83
N VAL A 40 -10.65 20.91 -12.82
CA VAL A 40 -11.58 21.85 -12.19
C VAL A 40 -12.10 22.72 -13.34
N GLN A 41 -13.35 22.49 -13.73
CA GLN A 41 -14.00 23.29 -14.78
C GLN A 41 -14.55 24.59 -14.21
N ALA A 42 -14.56 24.72 -12.87
CA ALA A 42 -14.97 25.92 -12.17
C ALA A 42 -14.12 27.13 -12.59
N GLN A 43 -14.76 28.09 -13.25
CA GLN A 43 -14.19 29.37 -13.64
C GLN A 43 -14.44 30.42 -12.53
N THR A 44 -15.50 30.24 -11.75
CA THR A 44 -15.90 31.16 -10.66
C THR A 44 -15.60 30.61 -9.27
N GLU A 45 -15.46 31.49 -8.27
CA GLU A 45 -15.22 31.08 -6.88
C GLU A 45 -16.38 30.29 -6.28
N ALA A 46 -17.62 30.63 -6.68
CA ALA A 46 -18.83 29.93 -6.26
C ALA A 46 -18.81 28.46 -6.72
N GLU A 47 -18.47 28.21 -7.98
CA GLU A 47 -18.32 26.86 -8.53
C GLU A 47 -17.23 26.05 -7.81
N ILE A 48 -16.10 26.69 -7.46
CA ILE A 48 -15.03 26.06 -6.67
C ILE A 48 -15.57 25.61 -5.30
N HIS A 49 -16.35 26.45 -4.64
CA HIS A 49 -16.97 26.11 -3.36
C HIS A 49 -17.99 24.97 -3.49
N ASP A 50 -18.78 24.94 -4.56
CA ASP A 50 -19.73 23.86 -4.84
C ASP A 50 -19.07 22.54 -5.17
N GLU A 51 -18.01 22.55 -5.98
CA GLU A 51 -17.19 21.37 -6.23
C GLU A 51 -16.59 20.84 -4.92
N ALA A 52 -16.07 21.73 -4.06
CA ALA A 52 -15.54 21.34 -2.75
C ALA A 52 -16.60 20.71 -1.85
N ARG A 53 -17.82 21.28 -1.81
CA ARG A 53 -18.97 20.72 -1.07
C ARG A 53 -19.37 19.35 -1.60
N ARG A 54 -19.49 19.20 -2.93
CA ARG A 54 -19.79 17.91 -3.58
C ARG A 54 -18.73 16.86 -3.25
N LEU A 55 -17.46 17.22 -3.35
CA LEU A 55 -16.35 16.31 -3.08
C LEU A 55 -16.27 15.90 -1.61
N LEU A 56 -16.46 16.84 -0.69
CA LEU A 56 -16.54 16.56 0.75
C LEU A 56 -17.67 15.58 1.05
N ARG A 57 -18.87 15.82 0.51
CA ARG A 57 -20.02 14.91 0.67
C ARG A 57 -19.72 13.53 0.09
N ALA A 58 -19.11 13.46 -1.09
CA ALA A 58 -18.74 12.19 -1.72
C ALA A 58 -17.72 11.42 -0.86
N LEU A 59 -16.68 12.08 -0.37
CA LEU A 59 -15.68 11.48 0.52
C LEU A 59 -16.30 10.97 1.82
N LEU A 60 -17.16 11.75 2.46
CA LEU A 60 -17.84 11.34 3.70
C LEU A 60 -18.79 10.16 3.48
N ARG A 61 -19.46 10.11 2.33
CA ARG A 61 -20.28 8.96 1.92
C ARG A 61 -19.44 7.71 1.72
N GLU A 62 -18.35 7.80 0.96
CA GLU A 62 -17.46 6.65 0.74
C GLU A 62 -16.77 6.20 2.05
N ALA A 63 -16.41 7.14 2.93
CA ALA A 63 -15.87 6.81 4.25
C ALA A 63 -16.87 6.05 5.12
N SER A 64 -18.17 6.29 4.97
CA SER A 64 -19.21 5.60 5.75
C SER A 64 -19.41 4.12 5.38
N TYR A 65 -18.97 3.71 4.18
CA TYR A 65 -19.07 2.33 3.69
C TYR A 65 -17.87 1.46 4.06
N LEU A 66 -16.85 2.02 4.71
CA LEU A 66 -15.70 1.22 5.14
C LEU A 66 -16.14 0.12 6.12
N PRO A 67 -15.54 -1.08 6.03
CA PRO A 67 -15.96 -2.23 6.82
C PRO A 67 -15.59 -2.12 8.31
N ASP A 68 -14.58 -1.33 8.67
CA ASP A 68 -14.15 -1.13 10.06
C ASP A 68 -14.72 0.17 10.65
N SER A 69 -15.36 0.12 11.81
CA SER A 69 -15.92 1.30 12.51
C SER A 69 -14.85 2.30 12.91
N ARG A 70 -13.68 1.82 13.37
CA ARG A 70 -12.60 2.72 13.78
C ARG A 70 -12.05 3.45 12.56
N ALA A 71 -11.90 2.75 11.44
CA ALA A 71 -11.55 3.34 10.16
C ALA A 71 -12.57 4.39 9.69
N ARG A 72 -13.88 4.11 9.81
CA ARG A 72 -14.95 5.08 9.48
C ARG A 72 -14.77 6.38 10.27
N ALA A 73 -14.65 6.28 11.59
CA ALA A 73 -14.50 7.43 12.47
C ALA A 73 -13.22 8.23 12.18
N TRP A 74 -12.08 7.53 12.07
CA TRP A 74 -10.78 8.14 11.82
C TRP A 74 -10.72 8.84 10.45
N VAL A 75 -11.16 8.17 9.37
CA VAL A 75 -11.17 8.76 8.02
C VAL A 75 -12.09 9.97 7.97
N LYS A 76 -13.27 9.91 8.60
CA LYS A 76 -14.20 11.04 8.72
C LYS A 76 -13.53 12.25 9.37
N GLN A 77 -12.89 12.06 10.53
CA GLN A 77 -12.17 13.13 11.24
C GLN A 77 -11.05 13.71 10.36
N GLN A 78 -10.25 12.86 9.72
CA GLN A 78 -9.15 13.31 8.86
C GLN A 78 -9.62 14.10 7.64
N ILE A 79 -10.74 13.69 7.02
CA ILE A 79 -11.34 14.44 5.90
C ILE A 79 -11.74 15.83 6.39
N VAL A 80 -12.53 15.92 7.46
CA VAL A 80 -13.03 17.19 8.01
C VAL A 80 -11.86 18.10 8.38
N SER A 81 -10.90 17.61 9.18
CA SER A 81 -9.74 18.41 9.60
C SER A 81 -8.90 18.88 8.42
N ARG A 82 -8.77 18.10 7.34
CA ARG A 82 -8.03 18.52 6.15
C ARG A 82 -8.74 19.62 5.37
N PHE A 83 -10.06 19.51 5.19
CA PHE A 83 -10.85 20.54 4.51
C PHE A 83 -10.87 21.84 5.32
N GLU A 84 -11.02 21.77 6.64
CA GLU A 84 -10.95 22.92 7.54
C GLU A 84 -9.57 23.59 7.52
N ARG A 85 -8.50 22.79 7.66
CA ARG A 85 -7.12 23.30 7.60
C ARG A 85 -6.85 23.95 6.25
N ARG A 86 -7.36 23.38 5.14
CA ARG A 86 -7.21 23.97 3.82
C ARG A 86 -8.01 25.27 3.67
N LYS A 87 -9.22 25.34 4.21
CA LYS A 87 -10.04 26.57 4.25
C LYS A 87 -9.30 27.69 4.99
N LYS A 88 -8.76 27.41 6.19
CA LYS A 88 -7.97 28.39 6.97
C LYS A 88 -6.71 28.83 6.23
N ASN A 89 -5.96 27.89 5.66
CA ASN A 89 -4.71 28.20 4.94
C ASN A 89 -4.96 28.97 3.64
N ASN A 90 -6.05 28.69 2.93
CA ASN A 90 -6.42 29.43 1.73
C ASN A 90 -6.81 30.87 2.08
N LYS A 91 -7.63 31.10 3.12
CA LYS A 91 -7.96 32.47 3.59
C LYS A 91 -6.71 33.30 3.90
N LYS A 92 -5.76 32.73 4.66
CA LYS A 92 -4.48 33.40 4.95
C LYS A 92 -3.66 33.73 3.70
N LYS A 93 -3.67 32.84 2.69
CA LYS A 93 -2.92 33.04 1.44
C LYS A 93 -3.58 34.06 0.51
N VAL A 94 -4.91 34.07 0.47
CA VAL A 94 -5.69 35.09 -0.25
C VAL A 94 -5.39 36.46 0.36
N PHE A 95 -5.43 36.57 1.70
CA PHE A 95 -5.07 37.80 2.40
C PHE A 95 -3.64 38.28 2.05
N ASN A 96 -2.65 37.38 2.04
CA ASN A 96 -1.26 37.77 1.78
C ASN A 96 -0.92 38.01 0.30
N LYS A 97 -1.63 37.40 -0.66
CA LYS A 97 -1.23 37.39 -2.09
C LYS A 97 -2.26 38.02 -3.04
N GLY A 98 -3.37 38.52 -2.50
CA GLY A 98 -4.50 39.01 -3.28
C GLY A 98 -5.43 37.90 -3.78
N GLU A 99 -6.70 38.23 -3.91
CA GLU A 99 -7.72 37.40 -4.56
C GLU A 99 -7.34 37.14 -6.03
N GLY A 100 -7.64 35.94 -6.53
CA GLY A 100 -7.35 35.59 -7.93
C GLY A 100 -5.88 35.30 -8.29
N SER A 101 -4.93 35.36 -7.34
CA SER A 101 -3.52 35.01 -7.63
C SER A 101 -3.39 33.62 -8.29
N PRO A 102 -2.65 33.47 -9.40
CA PRO A 102 -2.50 32.18 -10.09
C PRO A 102 -1.90 31.11 -9.18
N VAL A 103 -1.06 31.51 -8.22
CA VAL A 103 -0.46 30.62 -7.22
C VAL A 103 -1.53 30.04 -6.28
N VAL A 104 -2.50 30.85 -5.86
CA VAL A 104 -3.60 30.40 -5.00
C VAL A 104 -4.51 29.43 -5.76
N ARG A 105 -4.83 29.74 -7.02
CA ARG A 105 -5.60 28.83 -7.91
C ARG A 105 -4.90 27.48 -8.09
N ALA A 106 -3.60 27.46 -8.37
CA ALA A 106 -2.84 26.22 -8.51
C ALA A 106 -2.85 25.36 -7.23
N ILE A 107 -2.75 26.00 -6.05
CA ILE A 107 -2.83 25.32 -4.75
C ILE A 107 -4.22 24.69 -4.53
N ILE A 108 -5.28 25.38 -4.94
CA ILE A 108 -6.66 24.88 -4.86
C ILE A 108 -6.83 23.65 -5.78
N VAL A 109 -6.41 23.77 -7.04
CA VAL A 109 -6.46 22.66 -8.03
C VAL A 109 -5.67 21.45 -7.55
N ASN A 110 -4.47 21.63 -7.00
CA ASN A 110 -3.70 20.54 -6.42
C ASN A 110 -4.39 19.93 -5.18
N GLY A 111 -5.13 20.75 -4.42
CA GLY A 111 -6.01 20.27 -3.35
C GLY A 111 -7.10 19.34 -3.87
N PHE A 112 -7.80 19.74 -4.94
CA PHE A 112 -8.82 18.91 -5.59
C PHE A 112 -8.23 17.61 -6.14
N LYS A 113 -7.10 17.67 -6.86
CA LYS A 113 -6.42 16.47 -7.36
C LYS A 113 -6.11 15.47 -6.23
N ASN A 114 -5.61 15.96 -5.09
CA ASN A 114 -5.34 15.12 -3.93
C ASN A 114 -6.63 14.55 -3.31
N ALA A 115 -7.72 15.32 -3.27
CA ALA A 115 -8.99 14.87 -2.72
C ALA A 115 -9.69 13.86 -3.66
N TYR A 116 -9.64 14.02 -4.97
CA TYR A 116 -10.09 13.00 -5.93
C TYR A 116 -9.26 11.72 -5.85
N LYS A 117 -7.93 11.84 -5.64
CA LYS A 117 -7.07 10.68 -5.40
C LYS A 117 -7.48 9.94 -4.12
N ALA A 118 -7.82 10.66 -3.05
CA ALA A 118 -8.34 10.06 -1.83
C ALA A 118 -9.70 9.39 -2.05
N LEU A 119 -10.59 10.02 -2.83
CA LEU A 119 -11.90 9.46 -3.18
C LEU A 119 -11.76 8.14 -3.95
N ARG A 120 -10.87 8.09 -4.95
CA ARG A 120 -10.57 6.86 -5.69
C ARG A 120 -10.00 5.77 -4.78
N GLN A 121 -9.12 6.14 -3.85
CA GLN A 121 -8.57 5.20 -2.88
C GLN A 121 -9.68 4.60 -1.99
N LEU A 122 -10.62 5.42 -1.52
CA LEU A 122 -11.74 4.94 -0.69
C LEU A 122 -12.72 4.08 -1.49
N GLN A 123 -13.06 4.49 -2.72
CA GLN A 123 -13.90 3.69 -3.62
C GLN A 123 -13.26 2.33 -3.92
N ALA A 124 -11.95 2.32 -4.20
CA ALA A 124 -11.20 1.09 -4.43
C ALA A 124 -11.17 0.19 -3.17
N ALA A 125 -10.97 0.77 -1.99
CA ALA A 125 -11.03 0.02 -0.73
C ALA A 125 -12.42 -0.58 -0.48
N ASN A 126 -13.49 0.18 -0.76
CA ASN A 126 -14.88 -0.28 -0.63
C ASN A 126 -15.24 -1.36 -1.67
N ASN A 127 -14.65 -1.32 -2.86
CA ASN A 127 -14.75 -2.35 -3.89
C ASN A 127 -13.80 -3.56 -3.63
N ALA A 128 -13.25 -3.67 -2.41
CA ALA A 128 -12.33 -4.70 -1.93
C ALA A 128 -10.99 -4.84 -2.70
N GLU A 129 -10.41 -3.72 -3.14
CA GLU A 129 -8.99 -3.71 -3.47
C GLU A 129 -8.16 -3.82 -2.17
N LEU A 130 -7.64 -5.02 -1.88
CA LEU A 130 -6.91 -5.34 -0.64
C LEU A 130 -5.80 -4.35 -0.33
N ARG A 131 -5.04 -3.91 -1.34
CA ARG A 131 -3.93 -2.97 -1.16
C ARG A 131 -4.38 -1.61 -0.64
N GLN A 132 -5.52 -1.11 -1.12
CA GLN A 132 -6.05 0.18 -0.67
C GLN A 132 -6.69 0.04 0.71
N LEU A 133 -7.39 -1.06 0.97
CA LEU A 133 -7.98 -1.36 2.27
C LEU A 133 -6.89 -1.50 3.35
N ASP A 134 -5.86 -2.30 3.09
CA ASP A 134 -4.66 -2.44 3.94
C ASP A 134 -4.03 -1.08 4.24
N LYS A 135 -3.90 -0.22 3.23
CA LYS A 135 -3.39 1.14 3.39
C LYS A 135 -4.28 2.01 4.28
N VAL A 136 -5.61 1.92 4.16
CA VAL A 136 -6.55 2.64 5.04
C VAL A 136 -6.38 2.15 6.48
N LEU A 137 -6.39 0.84 6.71
CA LEU A 137 -6.27 0.28 8.06
C LEU A 137 -4.89 0.58 8.70
N ARG A 138 -3.81 0.59 7.92
CA ARG A 138 -2.49 1.02 8.41
C ARG A 138 -2.47 2.48 8.85
N LEU A 139 -3.28 3.34 8.23
CA LEU A 139 -3.39 4.74 8.63
C LEU A 139 -4.20 4.89 9.92
N THR A 140 -5.27 4.11 10.07
CA THR A 140 -6.19 4.18 11.21
C THR A 140 -5.57 3.66 12.50
N TYR A 141 -4.80 2.58 12.43
CA TYR A 141 -4.07 2.01 13.58
C TYR A 141 -2.64 2.53 13.74
N GLY A 142 -2.30 3.62 13.05
CA GLY A 142 -1.05 4.35 13.29
C GLY A 142 0.21 3.59 12.86
N ARG A 143 0.10 2.63 11.95
CA ARG A 143 1.28 2.02 11.31
C ARG A 143 1.92 2.97 10.31
N THR A 144 1.12 3.86 9.70
CA THR A 144 1.60 4.90 8.77
C THR A 144 0.93 6.25 9.03
N GLY A 145 1.49 7.32 8.45
CA GLY A 145 0.85 8.65 8.45
C GLY A 145 0.98 9.43 9.76
N PRO A 146 0.06 10.39 10.02
CA PRO A 146 0.16 11.32 11.15
C PRO A 146 -0.11 10.66 12.50
N TYR A 147 -1.10 9.77 12.58
CA TYR A 147 -1.47 9.10 13.83
C TYR A 147 -0.32 8.25 14.39
N ARG A 148 0.50 7.68 13.51
CA ARG A 148 1.76 7.06 13.92
C ARG A 148 2.65 7.99 14.74
N ARG A 149 2.85 9.22 14.25
CA ARG A 149 3.73 10.19 14.89
C ARG A 149 3.18 10.57 16.26
N GLU A 150 1.85 10.60 16.39
CA GLU A 150 1.17 10.80 17.67
C GLU A 150 1.45 9.64 18.63
N LEU A 151 1.40 8.37 18.17
CA LEU A 151 1.75 7.21 19.00
C LEU A 151 3.24 7.10 19.33
N MET A 152 4.12 7.62 18.47
CA MET A 152 5.57 7.64 18.71
C MET A 152 5.98 8.71 19.73
N ARG A 153 5.25 9.82 19.85
CA ARG A 153 5.62 10.94 20.74
C ARG A 153 5.86 10.51 22.19
N PRO A 154 4.95 9.74 22.85
CA PRO A 154 5.15 9.31 24.22
C PRO A 154 6.37 8.40 24.43
N LEU A 155 6.81 7.67 23.40
CA LEU A 155 8.00 6.82 23.48
C LEU A 155 9.29 7.65 23.47
N LEU A 156 9.28 8.78 22.77
CA LEU A 156 10.43 9.66 22.62
C LEU A 156 10.54 10.68 23.76
N THR A 157 9.66 10.61 24.75
CA THR A 157 9.76 11.38 25.99
C THR A 157 10.64 10.59 26.97
N ALA A 158 11.65 11.24 27.55
CA ALA A 158 12.48 10.63 28.58
C ALA A 158 11.64 10.32 29.82
N ASP A 159 11.99 9.27 30.55
CA ASP A 159 11.27 8.90 31.77
C ASP A 159 11.45 10.00 32.84
N PRO A 160 10.39 10.30 33.61
CA PRO A 160 10.54 11.15 34.79
C PRO A 160 11.50 10.42 35.74
N LEU A 161 12.63 11.05 36.05
CA LEU A 161 13.64 10.45 36.91
C LEU A 161 13.03 10.14 38.28
N SER A 162 13.32 8.94 38.79
CA SER A 162 12.82 8.47 40.09
C SER A 162 13.59 9.07 41.29
N ASP A 163 14.69 9.79 41.06
CA ASP A 163 15.52 10.38 42.11
C ASP A 163 15.60 11.92 42.01
N SER A 164 15.22 12.54 43.11
CA SER A 164 15.03 13.97 43.42
C SER A 164 16.16 14.90 42.92
N ASP A 165 15.75 15.99 42.27
CA ASP A 165 16.41 17.31 42.18
C ASP A 165 17.78 17.46 41.47
N ALA A 166 18.75 16.57 41.64
CA ALA A 166 20.13 16.79 41.18
C ALA A 166 20.30 16.80 39.65
N VAL A 167 19.56 15.95 38.94
CA VAL A 167 19.61 15.89 37.48
C VAL A 167 18.65 16.91 36.85
N ALA A 168 17.58 17.32 37.55
CA ALA A 168 16.71 18.41 37.09
C ALA A 168 17.49 19.73 36.99
N GLU A 169 18.41 20.01 37.91
CA GLU A 169 19.35 21.13 37.82
C GLU A 169 20.34 20.99 36.65
N GLN A 170 20.81 19.77 36.38
CA GLN A 170 21.72 19.48 35.27
C GLN A 170 21.02 19.56 33.91
N LEU A 171 19.71 19.28 33.89
CA LEU A 171 18.81 19.48 32.75
C LEU A 171 18.47 20.98 32.57
N LEU A 172 18.20 21.75 33.64
CA LEU A 172 17.95 23.19 33.54
C LEU A 172 19.16 23.97 33.00
N LYS A 173 20.39 23.55 33.33
CA LYS A 173 21.63 24.14 32.80
C LYS A 173 21.89 23.81 31.31
N GLY A 174 21.34 22.71 30.81
CA GLY A 174 21.39 22.37 29.38
C GLY A 174 20.23 23.01 28.64
N GLN A 175 20.46 24.09 27.89
CA GLN A 175 19.43 24.77 27.07
C GLN A 175 18.55 23.77 26.30
N TYR A 176 17.34 23.53 26.81
CA TYR A 176 16.32 22.81 26.08
C TYR A 176 15.62 23.79 25.12
N PRO A 177 15.55 23.47 23.82
CA PRO A 177 14.76 24.28 22.89
C PRO A 177 13.29 24.27 23.32
N LYS A 178 12.64 25.43 23.18
CA LYS A 178 11.26 25.65 23.65
C LYS A 178 10.28 24.64 23.01
N PRO A 179 9.17 24.28 23.69
CA PRO A 179 8.20 23.26 23.25
C PRO A 179 7.61 23.44 21.85
N SER A 180 7.63 24.66 21.29
CA SER A 180 7.21 24.97 19.92
C SER A 180 8.13 24.40 18.83
N GLU A 181 9.32 23.90 19.21
CA GLU A 181 10.37 23.41 18.31
C GLU A 181 10.46 21.88 18.24
N TRP A 182 9.61 21.14 18.96
CA TRP A 182 9.54 19.68 18.92
C TRP A 182 8.98 19.16 17.59
N THR A 183 9.83 19.12 16.57
CA THR A 183 9.62 18.38 15.32
C THR A 183 10.47 17.12 15.38
N ILE A 184 10.04 16.01 14.78
CA ILE A 184 10.79 14.73 14.74
C ILE A 184 12.24 14.93 14.23
N ASP A 185 12.46 15.99 13.48
CA ASP A 185 13.76 16.41 12.93
C ASP A 185 14.72 17.05 13.96
N ASN A 186 14.21 17.45 15.15
CA ASN A 186 14.94 18.19 16.19
C ASN A 186 15.23 17.38 17.46
N VAL A 187 14.92 16.08 17.50
CA VAL A 187 15.39 15.22 18.60
C VAL A 187 16.92 15.17 18.50
N PRO A 188 17.68 15.66 19.49
CA PRO A 188 19.13 15.55 19.46
C PRO A 188 19.45 14.07 19.49
N VAL A 189 19.94 13.54 18.37
CA VAL A 189 20.36 12.13 18.22
C VAL A 189 21.34 11.74 19.32
N ASP A 190 22.08 12.73 19.80
CA ASP A 190 23.01 12.69 20.92
C ASP A 190 22.36 12.24 22.24
N LYS A 191 21.06 12.44 22.46
CA LYS A 191 20.37 12.07 23.72
C LYS A 191 19.79 10.66 23.71
N VAL A 192 19.37 10.17 22.54
CA VAL A 192 18.67 8.87 22.42
C VAL A 192 19.63 7.69 22.49
N PHE A 193 20.89 7.89 22.10
CA PHE A 193 21.94 6.90 22.29
C PHE A 193 22.75 7.20 23.56
N GLN A 194 23.24 6.15 24.20
CA GLN A 194 24.11 6.25 25.36
C GLN A 194 25.44 6.92 24.99
N GLN A 195 25.93 7.80 25.86
CA GLN A 195 27.24 8.45 25.73
C GLN A 195 28.15 8.04 26.90
N PRO A 196 29.44 7.76 26.66
CA PRO A 196 30.10 7.58 25.36
C PRO A 196 29.65 6.29 24.64
N PRO A 197 29.71 6.22 23.29
CA PRO A 197 29.42 4.98 22.57
C PRO A 197 30.46 3.90 22.92
N LEU A 198 30.02 2.64 22.96
CA LEU A 198 30.91 1.52 23.28
C LEU A 198 31.82 1.23 22.09
N LEU A 199 33.07 0.86 22.35
CA LEU A 199 34.01 0.43 21.32
C LEU A 199 34.09 -1.10 21.33
N GLU A 200 33.73 -1.72 20.21
CA GLU A 200 33.87 -3.16 19.97
C GLU A 200 34.79 -3.33 18.75
N ASP A 201 36.02 -3.78 18.98
CA ASP A 201 37.09 -3.86 17.99
C ASP A 201 37.34 -2.51 17.27
N ASP A 202 37.25 -2.50 15.93
CA ASP A 202 37.33 -1.33 15.04
C ASP A 202 35.96 -0.63 14.82
N LYS A 203 34.94 -0.99 15.59
CA LYS A 203 33.57 -0.48 15.42
C LYS A 203 33.09 0.27 16.67
N VAL A 204 32.41 1.37 16.41
CA VAL A 204 31.67 2.16 17.39
C VAL A 204 30.24 1.63 17.46
N LEU A 205 29.85 1.17 18.64
CA LEU A 205 28.52 0.69 18.98
C LEU A 205 27.71 1.80 19.66
N TYR A 206 26.58 2.14 19.06
CA TYR A 206 25.58 3.01 19.65
C TYR A 206 24.44 2.16 20.23
N VAL A 207 24.36 2.13 21.56
CA VAL A 207 23.30 1.48 22.33
C VAL A 207 22.25 2.53 22.71
N LEU A 208 20.98 2.12 22.76
CA LEU A 208 19.88 2.99 23.18
C LEU A 208 20.05 3.42 24.64
N SER A 209 19.84 4.71 24.90
CA SER A 209 19.93 5.29 26.24
C SER A 209 18.88 4.68 27.17
N PRO A 210 19.24 4.33 28.42
CA PRO A 210 18.29 3.82 29.40
C PRO A 210 17.23 4.86 29.81
N GLN A 211 17.46 6.15 29.54
CA GLN A 211 16.51 7.25 29.83
C GLN A 211 15.20 7.14 29.06
N TYR A 212 15.17 6.39 27.96
CA TYR A 212 13.99 6.15 27.15
C TYR A 212 13.54 4.70 27.32
N SER A 213 13.16 4.30 28.53
CA SER A 213 12.83 2.90 28.85
C SER A 213 11.72 2.36 27.95
N LYS A 214 10.67 3.15 27.70
CA LYS A 214 9.55 2.78 26.81
C LYS A 214 10.03 2.48 25.38
N PHE A 215 10.87 3.35 24.83
CA PHE A 215 11.39 3.19 23.47
C PHE A 215 12.34 2.00 23.37
N LYS A 216 13.20 1.84 24.36
CA LYS A 216 14.15 0.72 24.47
C LYS A 216 13.41 -0.62 24.55
N ALA A 217 12.44 -0.75 25.46
CA ALA A 217 11.65 -1.96 25.64
C ALA A 217 10.91 -2.37 24.35
N VAL A 218 10.29 -1.42 23.65
CA VAL A 218 9.60 -1.70 22.37
C VAL A 218 10.58 -2.20 21.31
N ILE A 219 11.78 -1.64 21.23
CA ILE A 219 12.78 -2.07 20.25
C ILE A 219 13.34 -3.45 20.58
N GLU A 220 13.69 -3.69 21.84
CA GLU A 220 14.22 -4.99 22.29
C GLU A 220 13.21 -6.10 22.05
N SER A 221 11.95 -5.87 22.45
CA SER A 221 10.85 -6.79 22.21
C SER A 221 10.59 -7.00 20.71
N GLN A 222 10.66 -5.94 19.88
CA GLN A 222 10.48 -6.06 18.42
C GLN A 222 11.59 -6.91 17.77
N VAL A 223 12.84 -6.85 18.28
CA VAL A 223 13.95 -7.65 17.77
C VAL A 223 13.80 -9.12 18.17
N GLN A 224 13.26 -9.38 19.36
CA GLN A 224 13.00 -10.73 19.87
C GLN A 224 11.85 -11.42 19.12
N GLU A 225 10.71 -10.75 18.97
CA GLU A 225 9.47 -11.32 18.39
C GLU A 225 9.43 -11.26 16.85
N GLN A 226 10.20 -10.36 16.23
CA GLN A 226 10.24 -10.14 14.77
C GLN A 226 8.85 -10.05 14.10
N PRO A 227 7.97 -9.13 14.56
CA PRO A 227 6.63 -8.97 14.01
C PRO A 227 6.66 -8.60 12.51
N PRO A 228 5.58 -8.88 11.77
CA PRO A 228 5.53 -8.67 10.33
C PRO A 228 5.89 -7.22 9.96
N ALA A 229 6.82 -7.08 9.02
CA ALA A 229 7.30 -5.77 8.60
C ALA A 229 6.19 -4.96 7.92
N MET A 230 5.74 -3.90 8.59
CA MET A 230 4.73 -3.00 8.03
C MET A 230 5.31 -1.95 7.06
N ARG A 231 6.60 -1.65 7.19
CA ARG A 231 7.35 -0.77 6.29
C ARG A 231 8.74 -1.34 6.02
N GLY A 232 9.06 -1.54 4.74
CA GLY A 232 10.38 -1.98 4.31
C GLY A 232 10.80 -3.30 4.96
N VAL A 233 12.04 -3.35 5.43
CA VAL A 233 12.65 -4.53 6.05
C VAL A 233 12.48 -4.49 7.57
N ALA A 234 12.18 -5.65 8.17
CA ALA A 234 12.09 -5.82 9.61
C ALA A 234 13.33 -5.30 10.36
N LEU A 235 13.11 -4.89 11.61
CA LEU A 235 14.20 -4.51 12.50
C LEU A 235 14.89 -5.79 13.01
N LYS A 236 16.21 -5.89 12.82
CA LYS A 236 16.98 -7.09 13.20
C LYS A 236 17.82 -6.89 14.47
N ARG A 237 18.09 -5.63 14.83
CA ARG A 237 19.04 -5.23 15.86
C ARG A 237 18.58 -3.93 16.50
N ALA A 238 18.79 -3.81 17.80
CA ALA A 238 18.53 -2.59 18.57
C ALA A 238 19.72 -1.62 18.51
N ASP A 239 20.93 -2.16 18.37
CA ASP A 239 22.20 -1.46 18.34
C ASP A 239 22.56 -0.99 16.91
N PHE A 240 23.26 0.14 16.84
CA PHE A 240 23.82 0.66 15.60
C PHE A 240 25.35 0.55 15.60
N LYS A 241 25.89 -0.28 14.71
CA LYS A 241 27.34 -0.46 14.53
C LYS A 241 27.85 0.42 13.40
N MET A 242 28.92 1.17 13.65
CA MET A 242 29.59 2.04 12.68
C MET A 242 31.10 1.82 12.72
N PRO A 243 31.84 1.84 11.60
CA PRO A 243 33.30 1.77 11.64
C PRO A 243 33.90 3.02 12.30
N GLN A 244 34.95 2.83 13.10
CA GLN A 244 35.69 3.92 13.74
C GLN A 244 36.58 4.68 12.73
N LYS A 245 37.13 3.95 11.75
CA LYS A 245 38.02 4.46 10.71
C LYS A 245 37.30 4.54 9.34
N ASN A 246 37.73 5.47 8.51
CA ASN A 246 37.30 5.61 7.12
C ASN A 246 38.10 4.65 6.21
N THR A 247 37.79 4.58 4.91
CA THR A 247 38.50 3.76 3.90
C THR A 247 40.00 4.03 3.79
N TRP A 248 40.50 5.15 4.30
CA TRP A 248 41.93 5.50 4.34
C TRP A 248 42.57 5.28 5.71
N ASP A 249 41.98 4.44 6.57
CA ASP A 249 42.42 4.14 7.94
C ASP A 249 42.56 5.35 8.89
N ARG A 250 42.00 6.50 8.49
CA ARG A 250 41.89 7.69 9.34
C ARG A 250 40.64 7.63 10.20
N MET A 251 40.67 8.24 11.37
CA MET A 251 39.50 8.42 12.22
C MET A 251 38.34 9.08 11.45
N MET A 252 37.12 8.60 11.68
CA MET A 252 35.93 9.14 11.01
C MET A 252 35.71 10.62 11.37
N PRO A 253 35.52 11.52 10.38
CA PRO A 253 35.24 12.92 10.67
C PRO A 253 33.95 13.10 11.50
N ARG A 254 33.98 13.96 12.52
CA ARG A 254 32.85 14.18 13.44
C ARG A 254 31.51 14.48 12.73
N LEU A 255 31.54 15.31 11.70
CA LEU A 255 30.35 15.63 10.90
C LEU A 255 29.79 14.42 10.16
N ARG A 256 30.67 13.53 9.67
CA ARG A 256 30.25 12.30 8.99
C ARG A 256 29.64 11.32 9.98
N VAL A 257 30.25 11.16 11.15
CA VAL A 257 29.69 10.39 12.26
C VAL A 257 28.28 10.88 12.58
N LYS A 258 28.11 12.18 12.86
CA LYS A 258 26.80 12.77 13.14
C LYS A 258 25.77 12.46 12.05
N LYS A 259 26.10 12.67 10.77
CA LYS A 259 25.19 12.35 9.65
C LYS A 259 24.84 10.86 9.59
N MET A 260 25.80 9.98 9.85
CA MET A 260 25.57 8.53 9.87
C MET A 260 24.65 8.12 11.01
N VAL A 261 24.87 8.64 12.22
CA VAL A 261 23.99 8.35 13.36
C VAL A 261 22.59 8.91 13.12
N HIS A 262 22.46 10.14 12.60
CA HIS A 262 21.15 10.69 12.21
C HIS A 262 20.42 9.83 11.17
N ALA A 263 21.12 9.38 10.13
CA ALA A 263 20.54 8.51 9.11
C ALA A 263 20.15 7.13 9.67
N ALA A 264 20.95 6.57 10.58
CA ALA A 264 20.66 5.32 11.27
C ALA A 264 19.44 5.46 12.18
N TYR A 265 19.38 6.55 12.95
CA TYR A 265 18.26 6.87 13.82
C TYR A 265 16.95 7.08 13.03
N ALA A 266 17.00 7.81 11.91
CA ALA A 266 15.84 7.96 11.03
C ALA A 266 15.35 6.61 10.48
N LYS A 267 16.28 5.73 10.04
CA LYS A 267 15.95 4.37 9.59
C LYS A 267 15.37 3.51 10.71
N LEU A 268 15.88 3.64 11.94
CA LEU A 268 15.33 2.97 13.12
C LEU A 268 13.90 3.46 13.37
N LEU A 269 13.71 4.78 13.45
CA LEU A 269 12.41 5.43 13.63
C LEU A 269 11.41 5.15 12.52
N ASP A 270 11.80 4.72 11.33
CA ASP A 270 10.84 4.31 10.27
C ASP A 270 10.34 2.87 10.45
N LYS A 271 11.18 2.03 11.06
CA LYS A 271 10.95 0.59 11.28
C LYS A 271 10.26 0.27 12.60
N VAL A 272 10.46 1.09 13.63
CA VAL A 272 9.83 0.89 14.94
C VAL A 272 8.31 0.91 14.81
N GLN A 273 7.65 -0.07 15.44
CA GLN A 273 6.19 -0.17 15.49
C GLN A 273 5.71 0.39 16.84
N PRO A 274 5.05 1.57 16.86
CA PRO A 274 4.62 2.16 18.13
C PRO A 274 3.49 1.35 18.77
N PRO A 275 3.42 1.34 20.11
CA PRO A 275 2.33 0.70 20.82
C PRO A 275 1.03 1.43 20.52
N LEU A 276 -0.03 0.64 20.42
CA LEU A 276 -1.37 1.13 20.22
C LEU A 276 -1.99 1.52 21.58
N LYS A 277 -3.02 2.36 21.57
CA LYS A 277 -3.81 2.63 22.79
C LYS A 277 -4.48 1.33 23.26
N HIS A 278 -4.62 1.16 24.58
CA HIS A 278 -5.21 -0.04 25.18
C HIS A 278 -6.59 -0.35 24.57
N GLU A 279 -7.51 0.63 24.53
CA GLU A 279 -8.85 0.49 23.92
C GLU A 279 -8.82 -0.03 22.47
N ASP A 280 -7.90 0.51 21.67
CA ASP A 280 -7.79 0.16 20.25
C ASP A 280 -7.16 -1.22 20.06
N TRP A 281 -6.28 -1.64 20.98
CA TRP A 281 -5.65 -2.96 20.98
C TRP A 281 -6.62 -4.05 21.43
N ASP A 282 -7.31 -3.86 22.55
CA ASP A 282 -8.26 -4.83 23.10
C ASP A 282 -9.43 -5.07 22.12
N ARG A 283 -9.84 -4.00 21.42
CA ARG A 283 -10.80 -4.09 20.31
C ARG A 283 -10.27 -4.91 19.13
N LEU A 284 -9.04 -4.65 18.69
CA LEU A 284 -8.44 -5.43 17.58
C LEU A 284 -8.33 -6.91 17.96
N HIS A 285 -7.91 -7.19 19.19
CA HIS A 285 -7.88 -8.53 19.75
C HIS A 285 -9.30 -9.16 19.68
N GLY A 286 -10.33 -8.45 20.13
CA GLY A 286 -11.71 -8.95 20.06
C GLY A 286 -12.23 -9.19 18.63
N LEU A 287 -11.85 -8.36 17.66
CA LEU A 287 -12.20 -8.54 16.25
C LEU A 287 -11.50 -9.75 15.61
N VAL A 288 -10.24 -9.97 16.00
CA VAL A 288 -9.41 -11.08 15.53
C VAL A 288 -9.92 -12.41 16.08
N HIS A 289 -10.19 -12.47 17.39
CA HIS A 289 -10.71 -13.66 18.06
C HIS A 289 -12.21 -13.88 17.81
N GLY A 290 -12.90 -12.90 17.19
CA GLY A 290 -14.31 -12.99 16.87
C GLY A 290 -15.24 -12.81 18.07
N THR A 291 -14.74 -12.32 19.22
CA THR A 291 -15.60 -11.95 20.36
C THR A 291 -16.50 -10.77 20.01
N ILE A 292 -16.00 -9.84 19.18
CA ILE A 292 -16.78 -8.75 18.61
C ILE A 292 -17.38 -9.23 17.28
N THR A 293 -18.65 -9.66 17.32
CA THR A 293 -19.40 -10.04 16.13
C THR A 293 -20.20 -8.83 15.61
N GLY A 294 -20.23 -8.64 14.28
CA GLY A 294 -21.09 -7.62 13.64
C GLY A 294 -20.40 -6.41 13.02
N GLU A 295 -19.07 -6.29 13.11
CA GLU A 295 -18.34 -5.31 12.30
C GLU A 295 -18.02 -5.90 10.91
N GLY A 296 -18.52 -5.27 9.85
CA GLY A 296 -18.43 -5.85 8.51
C GLY A 296 -18.96 -4.95 7.40
N TYR A 297 -19.07 -5.54 6.21
CA TYR A 297 -19.49 -4.85 4.99
C TYR A 297 -20.80 -4.07 5.19
N VAL A 298 -20.73 -2.75 5.06
CA VAL A 298 -21.92 -1.88 5.08
C VAL A 298 -22.44 -1.78 3.66
N PRO A 299 -23.67 -2.24 3.36
CA PRO A 299 -24.20 -2.17 2.01
C PRO A 299 -24.33 -0.71 1.56
N ARG A 300 -23.92 -0.45 0.32
CA ARG A 300 -24.07 0.88 -0.28
C ARG A 300 -25.56 1.22 -0.34
N ARG A 301 -25.94 2.42 0.13
CA ARG A 301 -27.31 2.92 -0.04
C ARG A 301 -27.62 2.93 -1.53
N LYS A 302 -28.58 2.12 -1.97
CA LYS A 302 -29.08 2.15 -3.34
C LYS A 302 -29.51 3.58 -3.62
N ARG A 303 -29.11 4.14 -4.77
CA ARG A 303 -29.72 5.39 -5.23
C ARG A 303 -31.23 5.13 -5.21
N ILE A 304 -32.00 6.02 -4.59
CA ILE A 304 -33.44 6.03 -4.79
C ILE A 304 -33.57 6.08 -6.31
N ALA A 305 -33.98 4.96 -6.92
CA ALA A 305 -34.33 4.98 -8.33
C ALA A 305 -35.32 6.15 -8.43
N GLY A 306 -35.03 7.13 -9.28
CA GLY A 306 -36.06 8.12 -9.60
C GLY A 306 -37.34 7.34 -9.86
N LYS A 307 -38.46 7.77 -9.26
CA LYS A 307 -39.74 7.06 -9.34
C LYS A 307 -39.87 6.47 -10.76
N PRO A 308 -39.99 5.15 -10.93
CA PRO A 308 -40.14 4.58 -12.25
C PRO A 308 -41.42 5.18 -12.84
N GLY A 309 -41.31 6.14 -13.76
CA GLY A 309 -42.49 6.73 -14.41
C GLY A 309 -42.42 8.22 -14.75
N THR A 310 -41.60 9.06 -14.11
CA THR A 310 -41.49 10.47 -14.53
C THR A 310 -40.27 10.64 -15.43
N LEU A 311 -40.47 10.41 -16.74
CA LEU A 311 -39.51 10.85 -17.76
C LEU A 311 -39.24 12.34 -17.56
N THR A 312 -37.97 12.69 -17.45
CA THR A 312 -37.57 14.10 -17.34
C THR A 312 -37.87 14.79 -18.67
N SER A 313 -38.12 16.11 -18.68
CA SER A 313 -38.29 16.88 -19.93
C SER A 313 -37.12 16.70 -20.90
N TYR A 314 -35.92 16.46 -20.36
CA TYR A 314 -34.72 16.09 -21.10
C TYR A 314 -34.82 14.70 -21.77
N ASP A 315 -35.43 13.71 -21.12
CA ASP A 315 -35.61 12.38 -21.68
C ASP A 315 -36.67 12.39 -22.79
N LEU A 316 -37.74 13.19 -22.62
CA LEU A 316 -38.74 13.44 -23.67
C LEU A 316 -38.11 14.13 -24.89
N GLN A 317 -37.27 15.14 -24.67
CA GLN A 317 -36.55 15.82 -25.75
C GLN A 317 -35.59 14.87 -26.49
N LYS A 318 -34.95 13.96 -25.75
CA LYS A 318 -34.03 12.96 -26.31
C LYS A 318 -34.76 11.88 -27.11
N LEU A 319 -35.96 11.50 -26.69
CA LEU A 319 -36.83 10.58 -27.45
C LEU A 319 -37.37 11.24 -28.72
N ALA A 320 -37.81 12.50 -28.65
CA ALA A 320 -38.23 13.26 -29.84
C ALA A 320 -37.08 13.46 -30.85
N GLN A 321 -35.84 13.57 -30.36
CA GLN A 321 -34.64 13.60 -31.21
C GLN A 321 -34.32 12.22 -31.83
N LEU A 322 -34.68 11.12 -31.17
CA LEU A 322 -34.52 9.78 -31.75
C LEU A 322 -35.55 9.51 -32.84
N ASP A 323 -36.80 9.95 -32.67
CA ASP A 323 -37.85 9.84 -33.71
C ASP A 323 -37.48 10.64 -34.98
N SER A 324 -36.90 11.83 -34.82
CA SER A 324 -36.42 12.61 -35.97
C SER A 324 -35.20 12.01 -36.67
N ILE A 325 -34.40 11.20 -35.97
CA ILE A 325 -33.30 10.40 -36.56
C ILE A 325 -33.80 9.09 -37.17
N ALA A 326 -34.98 8.59 -36.76
CA ALA A 326 -35.61 7.39 -37.32
C ALA A 326 -36.37 7.69 -38.64
N LEU A 327 -36.84 8.92 -38.84
CA LEU A 327 -37.57 9.35 -40.05
C LEU A 327 -36.69 9.86 -41.20
N SER A 328 -35.37 9.89 -41.05
CA SER A 328 -34.44 10.01 -42.17
C SER A 328 -34.19 8.62 -42.79
N SER A 329 -35.23 8.10 -43.43
CA SER A 329 -35.21 6.88 -44.24
C SER A 329 -34.52 7.15 -45.57
N ASP A 330 -33.19 7.11 -45.57
CA ASP A 330 -32.47 6.70 -46.78
C ASP A 330 -31.10 6.12 -46.37
N GLY A 331 -31.02 4.78 -46.33
CA GLY A 331 -29.75 4.06 -46.27
C GLY A 331 -29.29 3.48 -44.92
N ARG A 332 -30.14 2.75 -44.19
CA ARG A 332 -29.65 1.80 -43.18
C ARG A 332 -29.83 0.37 -43.66
N GLN A 333 -28.71 -0.34 -43.81
CA GLN A 333 -28.67 -1.79 -43.67
C GLN A 333 -29.48 -2.16 -42.43
N GLU A 334 -30.51 -2.98 -42.64
CA GLU A 334 -31.36 -3.50 -41.58
C GLU A 334 -30.49 -4.14 -40.50
N ASP A 335 -30.84 -3.92 -39.23
CA ASP A 335 -30.16 -4.49 -38.08
C ASP A 335 -30.32 -6.03 -38.07
N ASP A 336 -29.44 -6.71 -38.82
CA ASP A 336 -29.35 -8.19 -38.97
C ASP A 336 -29.31 -8.96 -37.63
N TRP A 337 -29.05 -8.29 -36.51
CA TRP A 337 -29.01 -8.88 -35.17
C TRP A 337 -30.41 -9.18 -34.59
N LEU A 338 -31.46 -8.46 -35.01
CA LEU A 338 -32.84 -8.72 -34.54
C LEU A 338 -33.50 -9.90 -35.26
N ASN A 339 -33.02 -10.23 -36.47
CA ASN A 339 -33.50 -11.35 -37.27
C ASN A 339 -32.72 -12.64 -37.02
N ASN A 340 -31.58 -12.56 -36.32
CA ASN A 340 -30.79 -13.73 -35.97
C ASN A 340 -31.25 -14.32 -34.63
N GLN A 341 -32.07 -15.38 -34.73
CA GLN A 341 -32.67 -16.06 -33.59
C GLN A 341 -31.63 -16.56 -32.57
N ASP A 342 -30.44 -16.95 -33.02
CA ASP A 342 -29.36 -17.41 -32.14
C ASP A 342 -28.79 -16.27 -31.29
N ALA A 343 -28.69 -15.05 -31.85
CA ALA A 343 -28.21 -13.88 -31.12
C ALA A 343 -29.22 -13.41 -30.05
N VAL A 344 -30.51 -13.59 -30.34
CA VAL A 344 -31.60 -13.27 -29.41
C VAL A 344 -31.65 -14.31 -28.27
N GLU A 345 -31.45 -15.59 -28.56
CA GLU A 345 -31.38 -16.64 -27.54
C GLU A 345 -30.10 -16.53 -26.68
N ASP A 346 -28.95 -16.20 -27.27
CA ASP A 346 -27.72 -15.89 -26.51
C ASP A 346 -27.92 -14.69 -25.56
N ALA A 347 -28.62 -13.64 -26.02
CA ALA A 347 -28.93 -12.48 -25.20
C ALA A 347 -29.94 -12.79 -24.07
N LYS A 348 -30.89 -13.69 -24.32
CA LYS A 348 -31.82 -14.20 -23.30
C LYS A 348 -31.10 -15.08 -22.28
N GLU A 349 -30.20 -15.95 -22.71
CA GLU A 349 -29.36 -16.75 -21.81
C GLU A 349 -28.47 -15.87 -20.92
N ASP A 350 -27.88 -14.82 -21.48
CA ASP A 350 -27.08 -13.86 -20.72
C ASP A 350 -27.92 -13.09 -19.69
N LEU A 351 -29.14 -12.68 -20.04
CA LEU A 351 -30.10 -12.06 -19.10
C LEU A 351 -30.53 -13.04 -18.00
N LEU A 352 -30.84 -14.29 -18.34
CA LEU A 352 -31.23 -15.31 -17.37
C LEU A 352 -30.07 -15.69 -16.44
N ARG A 353 -28.83 -15.74 -16.94
CA ARG A 353 -27.62 -15.90 -16.11
C ARG A 353 -27.41 -14.73 -15.15
N ASP A 354 -27.70 -13.51 -15.61
CA ASP A 354 -27.64 -12.32 -14.77
C ASP A 354 -28.71 -12.33 -13.67
N GLU A 355 -29.91 -12.86 -13.94
CA GLU A 355 -31.01 -12.92 -12.96
C GLU A 355 -30.92 -14.09 -11.95
N LEU A 356 -30.46 -15.27 -12.37
CA LEU A 356 -30.29 -16.44 -11.49
C LEU A 356 -29.09 -16.31 -10.54
N SER A 357 -28.18 -15.36 -10.78
CA SER A 357 -27.05 -15.07 -9.89
C SER A 357 -27.46 -14.20 -8.69
N ILE A 358 -28.15 -14.82 -7.73
CA ILE A 358 -28.49 -14.23 -6.43
C ILE A 358 -27.18 -13.77 -5.74
N GLY A 359 -26.81 -12.50 -5.90
CA GLY A 359 -25.82 -11.82 -5.05
C GLY A 359 -24.58 -11.15 -5.69
N ARG A 360 -24.46 -10.98 -7.01
CA ARG A 360 -23.35 -10.16 -7.57
C ARG A 360 -23.79 -9.29 -8.75
N ARG A 361 -23.51 -7.98 -8.66
CA ARG A 361 -23.61 -7.06 -9.79
C ARG A 361 -22.25 -6.61 -10.28
N LEU A 362 -22.21 -6.42 -11.61
CA LEU A 362 -21.45 -5.46 -12.42
C LEU A 362 -20.24 -5.97 -13.22
N ASP A 363 -20.43 -5.83 -14.53
CA ASP A 363 -19.48 -5.45 -15.59
C ASP A 363 -18.20 -6.28 -15.73
N LYS A 364 -18.30 -7.33 -16.55
CA LYS A 364 -17.17 -8.00 -17.18
C LYS A 364 -16.39 -7.12 -18.20
N SER A 365 -16.70 -5.83 -18.32
CA SER A 365 -16.18 -4.98 -19.39
C SER A 365 -14.98 -4.12 -18.98
N VAL A 366 -13.85 -4.75 -18.64
CA VAL A 366 -12.50 -4.31 -19.04
C VAL A 366 -11.59 -5.56 -18.97
N LYS A 367 -11.21 -6.13 -20.12
CA LYS A 367 -10.11 -7.12 -20.18
C LYS A 367 -8.87 -6.51 -19.49
N GLY A 368 -8.54 -6.98 -18.29
CA GLY A 368 -7.39 -6.54 -17.49
C GLY A 368 -7.69 -5.88 -16.14
N ALA A 369 -8.95 -5.56 -15.81
CA ALA A 369 -9.32 -5.16 -14.46
C ALA A 369 -9.53 -6.41 -13.60
N ARG A 370 -8.59 -6.74 -12.70
CA ARG A 370 -8.82 -7.80 -11.70
C ARG A 370 -10.08 -7.44 -10.93
N ALA A 371 -11.12 -8.28 -11.02
CA ALA A 371 -12.33 -8.12 -10.23
C ALA A 371 -11.93 -7.96 -8.76
N GLY A 372 -12.39 -6.88 -8.12
CA GLY A 372 -12.17 -6.66 -6.69
C GLY A 372 -12.68 -7.87 -5.91
N HIS A 373 -12.05 -8.20 -4.79
CA HIS A 373 -12.54 -9.29 -3.94
C HIS A 373 -13.95 -8.93 -3.40
N GLN A 374 -14.64 -9.90 -2.80
CA GLN A 374 -15.77 -9.56 -1.94
C GLN A 374 -15.27 -9.37 -0.52
N ILE A 375 -15.76 -8.32 0.16
CA ILE A 375 -15.48 -8.10 1.58
C ILE A 375 -16.26 -9.16 2.37
N THR A 376 -15.64 -10.30 2.62
CA THR A 376 -16.19 -11.35 3.48
C THR A 376 -15.70 -11.14 4.93
N PRO A 377 -16.46 -11.60 5.94
CA PRO A 377 -16.02 -11.52 7.35
C PRO A 377 -14.65 -12.19 7.58
N ARG A 378 -14.43 -13.36 6.97
CA ARG A 378 -13.14 -14.09 7.02
C ARG A 378 -11.99 -13.27 6.43
N LEU A 379 -12.24 -12.57 5.32
CA LEU A 379 -11.23 -11.70 4.72
C LEU A 379 -10.89 -10.54 5.67
N MET A 380 -11.89 -9.92 6.27
CA MET A 380 -11.68 -8.84 7.24
C MET A 380 -10.93 -9.31 8.48
N GLN A 381 -11.26 -10.48 9.02
CA GLN A 381 -10.50 -11.09 10.13
C GLN A 381 -9.02 -11.26 9.78
N ARG A 382 -8.71 -11.77 8.58
CA ARG A 382 -7.32 -11.87 8.10
C ARG A 382 -6.62 -10.51 7.95
N MET A 383 -7.37 -9.49 7.55
CA MET A 383 -6.85 -8.12 7.43
C MET A 383 -6.56 -7.50 8.80
N TRP A 384 -7.46 -7.69 9.78
CA TRP A 384 -7.24 -7.24 11.15
C TRP A 384 -6.09 -7.99 11.80
N LEU A 385 -6.03 -9.32 11.62
CA LEU A 385 -4.94 -10.19 12.08
C LEU A 385 -3.58 -9.66 11.66
N ARG A 386 -3.42 -9.43 10.35
CA ARG A 386 -2.16 -8.92 9.80
C ARG A 386 -1.72 -7.63 10.47
N ILE A 387 -2.67 -6.76 10.83
CA ILE A 387 -2.36 -5.47 11.48
C ILE A 387 -2.10 -5.67 12.97
N PHE A 388 -2.86 -6.55 13.62
CA PHE A 388 -2.74 -6.89 15.02
C PHE A 388 -1.37 -7.49 15.35
N GLU A 389 -0.85 -8.37 14.50
CA GLU A 389 0.50 -8.92 14.60
C GLU A 389 1.61 -7.85 14.64
N ALA A 390 1.36 -6.68 14.06
CA ALA A 390 2.29 -5.56 14.07
C ALA A 390 1.94 -4.47 15.10
N CYS A 391 0.99 -4.72 16.00
CA CYS A 391 0.54 -3.78 17.01
C CYS A 391 0.98 -4.27 18.40
N PRO A 392 2.02 -3.66 18.99
CA PRO A 392 2.34 -3.91 20.38
C PRO A 392 1.38 -3.17 21.31
N LYS A 393 1.18 -3.71 22.50
CA LYS A 393 0.60 -3.07 23.68
C LYS A 393 1.71 -2.89 24.71
N LEU A 394 1.75 -1.74 25.35
CA LEU A 394 2.75 -1.41 26.37
C LEU A 394 2.08 -1.44 27.74
N GLU A 395 2.54 -2.29 28.65
CA GLU A 395 2.04 -2.39 30.02
C GLU A 395 3.22 -2.23 31.00
N TRP A 396 3.00 -1.50 32.09
CA TRP A 396 4.01 -1.38 33.13
C TRP A 396 3.96 -2.63 34.02
N ASN A 397 5.10 -3.29 34.22
CA ASN A 397 5.22 -4.36 35.19
C ASN A 397 5.87 -3.82 36.47
N GLU A 398 5.07 -3.74 37.55
CA GLU A 398 5.51 -3.25 38.86
C GLU A 398 6.55 -4.17 39.52
N GLU A 399 6.47 -5.48 39.30
CA GLU A 399 7.38 -6.45 39.94
C GLU A 399 8.82 -6.32 39.44
N ARG A 400 8.97 -6.03 38.14
CA ARG A 400 10.29 -5.95 37.48
C ARG A 400 10.77 -4.52 37.27
N ASN A 401 9.92 -3.52 37.53
CA ASN A 401 10.17 -2.11 37.17
C ASN A 401 10.60 -1.93 35.70
N VAL A 402 9.99 -2.72 34.80
CA VAL A 402 10.29 -2.72 33.36
C VAL A 402 8.98 -2.68 32.58
N TRP A 403 9.00 -1.99 31.45
CA TRP A 403 7.90 -2.01 30.49
C TRP A 403 7.78 -3.38 29.82
N ASN A 404 6.63 -4.04 30.03
CA ASN A 404 6.27 -5.23 29.29
C ASN A 404 5.62 -4.84 27.95
N VAL A 405 6.02 -5.53 26.88
CA VAL A 405 5.51 -5.29 25.53
C VAL A 405 4.83 -6.56 25.07
N ILE A 406 3.52 -6.49 24.89
CA ILE A 406 2.71 -7.62 24.45
C ILE A 406 2.42 -7.44 22.96
N TRP A 407 2.83 -8.40 22.14
CA TRP A 407 2.51 -8.42 20.72
C TRP A 407 1.19 -9.12 20.47
N GLY A 408 0.47 -8.68 19.43
CA GLY A 408 -0.70 -9.41 18.98
C GLY A 408 -0.30 -10.74 18.35
N SER A 409 -0.82 -11.85 18.86
CA SER A 409 -0.73 -13.15 18.20
C SER A 409 -2.07 -13.47 17.53
N GLY A 410 -2.03 -14.15 16.39
CA GLY A 410 -3.27 -14.69 15.83
C GLY A 410 -3.89 -15.72 16.76
N PRO A 411 -5.21 -16.03 16.64
CA PRO A 411 -5.76 -17.17 17.32
C PRO A 411 -4.94 -18.36 16.87
N VAL A 412 -4.35 -19.08 17.84
CA VAL A 412 -3.73 -20.37 17.58
C VAL A 412 -4.76 -21.15 16.80
N SER A 413 -4.47 -21.44 15.53
CA SER A 413 -5.39 -22.19 14.69
C SER A 413 -5.65 -23.50 15.43
N LEU A 414 -6.88 -23.71 15.91
CA LEU A 414 -7.31 -24.97 16.53
C LEU A 414 -7.10 -26.19 15.61
N ASN A 415 -6.66 -25.98 14.37
CA ASN A 415 -6.39 -26.98 13.35
C ASN A 415 -4.90 -27.09 12.99
N LYS A 416 -4.04 -26.97 14.00
CA LYS A 416 -2.75 -27.67 13.98
C LYS A 416 -2.63 -28.39 15.31
N GLN A 417 -3.55 -29.32 15.55
CA GLN A 417 -3.12 -30.53 16.25
C GLN A 417 -1.91 -31.00 15.44
N ASP A 418 -0.75 -31.07 16.07
CA ASP A 418 0.32 -31.90 15.54
C ASP A 418 -0.33 -33.22 15.11
N PRO A 419 -0.01 -33.75 13.92
CA PRO A 419 -0.67 -34.95 13.43
C PRO A 419 -0.73 -35.95 14.58
N ASN A 420 -1.94 -36.29 15.03
CA ASN A 420 -2.08 -37.28 16.09
C ASN A 420 -1.27 -38.50 15.62
N ASP A 421 -0.16 -38.78 16.31
CA ASP A 421 0.71 -39.91 15.98
C ASP A 421 -0.07 -41.24 16.02
N ASP A 422 -1.24 -41.24 16.66
CA ASP A 422 -2.22 -42.32 16.69
C ASP A 422 -2.83 -42.68 15.31
N LEU A 423 -2.80 -41.78 14.32
CA LEU A 423 -3.27 -42.04 12.95
C LEU A 423 -2.12 -42.43 11.99
N ALA A 424 -0.86 -42.27 12.40
CA ALA A 424 0.30 -42.69 11.60
C ALA A 424 0.28 -44.18 11.19
N PRO A 425 -0.18 -45.13 12.03
CA PRO A 425 -0.27 -46.54 11.64
C PRO A 425 -1.28 -46.81 10.52
N LEU A 426 -2.30 -45.96 10.37
CA LEU A 426 -3.36 -46.12 9.37
C LEU A 426 -2.86 -45.82 7.95
N PHE A 427 -1.87 -44.93 7.83
CA PHE A 427 -1.31 -44.48 6.55
C PHE A 427 0.04 -45.11 6.20
N ALA A 428 0.70 -45.78 7.15
CA ALA A 428 1.97 -46.47 6.92
C ALA A 428 1.93 -47.43 5.71
N ALA A 429 0.85 -48.18 5.53
CA ALA A 429 0.68 -49.09 4.40
C ALA A 429 0.49 -48.37 3.05
N VAL A 430 -0.03 -47.13 3.06
CA VAL A 430 -0.17 -46.30 1.87
C VAL A 430 1.18 -45.68 1.50
N ASP A 431 1.94 -45.25 2.49
CA ASP A 431 3.27 -44.69 2.30
C ASP A 431 4.27 -45.74 1.78
N GLU A 432 4.25 -46.96 2.33
CA GLU A 432 5.05 -48.09 1.80
C GLU A 432 4.73 -48.39 0.33
N LYS A 433 3.45 -48.30 -0.05
CA LYS A 433 3.00 -48.51 -1.43
C LYS A 433 3.47 -47.39 -2.36
N ILE A 434 3.45 -46.14 -1.89
CA ILE A 434 3.96 -44.98 -2.64
C ILE A 434 5.47 -45.07 -2.81
N GLU A 435 6.21 -45.48 -1.77
CA GLU A 435 7.65 -45.68 -1.84
C GLU A 435 8.04 -46.83 -2.78
N ALA A 436 7.32 -47.95 -2.73
CA ALA A 436 7.50 -49.06 -3.65
C ALA A 436 7.27 -48.64 -5.10
N ASP A 437 6.21 -47.87 -5.39
CA ASP A 437 5.90 -47.38 -6.74
C ASP A 437 6.96 -46.38 -7.23
N ASN A 438 7.45 -45.50 -6.34
CA ASN A 438 8.53 -44.57 -6.64
C ASN A 438 9.86 -45.29 -6.92
N ASN A 439 10.16 -46.36 -6.18
CA ASN A 439 11.35 -47.18 -6.41
C ASN A 439 11.24 -47.98 -7.73
N LEU A 440 10.06 -48.48 -8.07
CA LEU A 440 9.79 -49.12 -9.37
C LEU A 440 9.98 -48.12 -10.53
N ARG A 441 9.48 -46.89 -10.38
CA ARG A 441 9.68 -45.82 -11.36
C ARG A 441 11.16 -45.49 -11.54
N LYS A 442 11.92 -45.35 -10.45
CA LYS A 442 13.37 -45.11 -10.50
C LYS A 442 14.11 -46.26 -11.20
N TYR A 443 13.77 -47.51 -10.90
CA TYR A 443 14.36 -48.69 -11.54
C TYR A 443 14.05 -48.74 -13.05
N ASN A 444 12.81 -48.44 -13.44
CA ASN A 444 12.43 -48.38 -14.86
C ASN A 444 13.16 -47.27 -15.62
N VAL A 445 13.34 -46.09 -15.02
CA VAL A 445 14.12 -44.99 -15.60
C VAL A 445 15.59 -45.39 -15.79
N GLN A 446 16.21 -46.04 -14.81
CA GLN A 446 17.58 -46.54 -14.94
C GLN A 446 17.72 -47.64 -16.00
N LYS A 447 16.71 -48.50 -16.16
CA LYS A 447 16.66 -49.54 -17.20
C LYS A 447 16.55 -48.95 -18.60
N LEU A 448 15.80 -47.86 -18.77
CA LEU A 448 15.68 -47.12 -20.03
C LEU A 448 17.02 -46.44 -20.41
N LEU A 449 17.66 -45.76 -19.45
CA LEU A 449 18.97 -45.13 -19.67
C LEU A 449 20.06 -46.14 -20.07
N LYS A 450 20.07 -47.34 -19.47
CA LYS A 450 21.00 -48.42 -19.85
C LYS A 450 20.73 -49.01 -21.23
N ARG A 451 19.48 -48.98 -21.71
CA ARG A 451 19.12 -49.39 -23.09
C ARG A 451 19.57 -48.36 -24.12
N ASP A 452 19.44 -47.07 -23.82
CA ASP A 452 19.90 -46.00 -24.71
C ASP A 452 21.43 -45.95 -24.83
N MET A 453 22.15 -46.28 -23.76
CA MET A 453 23.62 -46.41 -23.78
C MET A 453 24.14 -47.61 -24.60
N LYS A 454 23.30 -48.62 -24.88
CA LYS A 454 23.65 -49.78 -25.71
C LYS A 454 23.35 -49.60 -27.21
N LYS A 455 22.69 -48.51 -27.61
CA LYS A 455 22.57 -48.16 -29.04
C LYS A 455 23.92 -47.65 -29.53
N LYS A 456 24.59 -48.44 -30.39
CA LYS A 456 25.85 -48.01 -31.03
C LYS A 456 25.63 -46.66 -31.72
N PRO A 457 26.56 -45.70 -31.59
CA PRO A 457 26.41 -44.38 -32.19
C PRO A 457 26.32 -44.53 -33.72
N ILE A 458 25.27 -43.94 -34.29
CA ILE A 458 25.11 -43.83 -35.74
C ILE A 458 26.34 -43.10 -36.29
N PRO A 459 27.08 -43.67 -37.26
CA PRO A 459 28.27 -43.02 -37.79
C PRO A 459 27.87 -41.69 -38.45
N LYS A 460 28.49 -40.60 -37.99
CA LYS A 460 28.29 -39.27 -38.58
C LYS A 460 28.70 -39.31 -40.06
N PRO A 461 27.90 -38.74 -40.99
CA PRO A 461 28.25 -38.74 -42.41
C PRO A 461 29.57 -38.01 -42.63
N SER A 462 30.49 -38.65 -43.35
CA SER A 462 31.82 -38.11 -43.64
C SER A 462 31.73 -36.81 -44.43
N ALA A 463 32.71 -35.93 -44.23
CA ALA A 463 32.75 -34.56 -44.75
C ALA A 463 32.58 -34.44 -46.29
N LYS A 464 32.73 -35.54 -47.04
CA LYS A 464 32.51 -35.57 -48.49
C LYS A 464 31.04 -35.37 -48.90
N ALA A 465 30.07 -35.69 -48.03
CA ALA A 465 28.65 -35.48 -48.34
C ALA A 465 28.20 -34.01 -48.22
N LYS A 466 28.90 -33.19 -47.41
CA LYS A 466 28.57 -31.77 -47.25
C LYS A 466 29.03 -30.88 -48.41
N ALA A 467 29.98 -31.34 -49.22
CA ALA A 467 30.45 -30.59 -50.39
C ALA A 467 29.48 -30.67 -51.58
N LYS A 468 28.67 -31.74 -51.68
CA LYS A 468 27.74 -31.92 -52.81
C LYS A 468 26.40 -31.17 -52.65
N ALA A 469 26.04 -30.79 -51.43
CA ALA A 469 24.83 -30.02 -51.13
C ALA A 469 25.01 -28.49 -51.22
N LYS A 470 26.23 -28.01 -51.54
CA LYS A 470 26.52 -26.57 -51.68
C LYS A 470 26.79 -26.14 -53.13
N ALA A 471 26.61 -27.06 -54.07
CA ALA A 471 26.79 -26.85 -55.50
C ALA A 471 25.52 -27.16 -56.33
N GLN A 472 24.34 -27.15 -55.69
CA GLN A 472 23.05 -27.12 -56.37
C GLN A 472 22.29 -25.86 -55.94
#